data_AF-A0A3L8B9E0-F1
#
_entry.id   AF-A0A3L8B9E0-F1
#
_cell.length_a   1.000
_cell.length_b   1.000
_cell.length_c   1.000
_cell.angle_alpha   90.00
_cell.angle_beta   90.00
_cell.angle_gamma   90.00
#
_symmetry.space_group_name_H-M   'P 1'
#
loop_
_entity.id
_entity.type
_entity.pdbx_description
1 polymer ?
#
loop_
_entity_poly.entity_id
_entity_poly.type
_entity_poly.pdbx_seq_one_letter_code
_entity_poly.pdbx_strand_id
1 'polypeptide(L)'
;MTSAFSTATDGADIAASASPASPALRLFALVLKLLGLSLWGVYLLYLPRPQWFQSEAALKLAGLIEPGMIFYSLATAGAAFFVWGSLVAATCAGQGISRRQLLRASALGMLMLALMRLGTTLFPHGPFQQLLALPIAEFVVFTLIALLLLRASRS
;
A
#
# COMPACT_ATOMS: atom_id res chain seq x y z
N MET A 1 -51.62 1.50 48.80
CA MET A 1 -50.36 2.21 49.06
C MET A 1 -49.23 1.37 48.49
N THR A 2 -48.21 2.02 47.91
CA THR A 2 -47.09 1.54 47.06
C THR A 2 -47.48 1.13 45.63
N SER A 3 -46.78 1.50 44.55
CA SER A 3 -45.78 2.54 44.23
C SER A 3 -45.63 2.44 42.70
N ALA A 4 -45.59 3.57 42.01
CA ALA A 4 -45.44 3.66 40.56
C ALA A 4 -44.17 2.96 40.07
N PHE A 5 -44.30 2.11 39.04
CA PHE A 5 -43.17 1.58 38.28
C PHE A 5 -42.94 2.50 37.07
N SER A 6 -41.86 3.26 37.15
CA SER A 6 -41.42 4.24 36.15
C SER A 6 -40.99 3.53 34.85
N THR A 7 -41.79 3.65 33.79
CA THR A 7 -41.40 3.28 32.43
C THR A 7 -40.65 4.44 31.77
N ALA A 8 -39.34 4.54 32.01
CA ALA A 8 -38.49 5.47 31.27
C ALA A 8 -37.02 5.06 31.38
N THR A 9 -36.55 4.25 30.42
CA THR A 9 -35.19 4.28 29.83
C THR A 9 -34.96 2.98 29.06
N ASP A 10 -35.34 2.93 27.79
CA ASP A 10 -34.92 1.85 26.88
C ASP A 10 -34.71 2.37 25.44
N GLY A 11 -34.26 3.62 25.33
CA GLY A 11 -34.09 4.30 24.03
C GLY A 11 -32.77 5.04 23.84
N ALA A 12 -31.82 4.96 24.79
CA ALA A 12 -30.65 5.84 24.81
C ALA A 12 -29.29 5.16 24.58
N ASP A 13 -29.22 3.83 24.49
CA ASP A 13 -27.92 3.12 24.55
C ASP A 13 -27.41 2.50 23.23
N ILE A 14 -28.05 2.80 22.08
CA ILE A 14 -27.49 2.46 20.75
C ILE A 14 -26.98 3.70 20.01
N ALA A 15 -26.48 4.68 20.74
CA ALA A 15 -25.50 5.62 20.22
C ALA A 15 -24.12 5.13 20.66
N ALA A 16 -23.68 4.00 20.06
CA ALA A 16 -22.33 3.52 20.23
C ALA A 16 -21.36 4.65 19.86
N SER A 17 -20.79 5.25 20.90
CA SER A 17 -19.83 6.32 20.82
C SER A 17 -18.64 5.81 20.01
N ALA A 18 -18.54 6.28 18.76
CA ALA A 18 -17.36 6.10 17.95
C ALA A 18 -16.21 6.81 18.70
N SER A 19 -15.47 6.04 19.51
CA SER A 19 -14.31 6.56 20.22
C SER A 19 -13.36 7.16 19.18
N PRO A 20 -12.96 8.44 19.31
CA PRO A 20 -12.07 9.05 18.36
C PRO A 20 -10.80 8.21 18.30
N ALA A 21 -10.48 7.68 17.12
CA ALA A 21 -9.33 6.80 16.98
C ALA A 21 -8.08 7.44 17.53
N SER A 22 -7.27 6.62 18.23
CA SER A 22 -6.12 7.13 18.96
C SER A 22 -5.21 7.93 18.03
N PRO A 23 -4.72 9.11 18.47
CA PRO A 23 -3.83 9.93 17.66
C PRO A 23 -2.57 9.17 17.23
N ALA A 24 -2.13 8.20 18.04
CA ALA A 24 -1.05 7.28 17.73
C ALA A 24 -1.35 6.40 16.50
N LEU A 25 -2.56 5.86 16.36
CA LEU A 25 -2.92 5.01 15.22
C LEU A 25 -3.00 5.81 13.92
N ARG A 26 -3.48 7.05 13.99
CA ARG A 26 -3.48 7.99 12.84
C ARG A 26 -2.06 8.31 12.39
N LEU A 27 -1.18 8.60 13.34
CA LEU A 27 0.24 8.85 13.06
C LEU A 27 0.90 7.60 12.45
N PHE A 28 0.66 6.42 13.01
CA PHE A 28 1.17 5.16 12.50
C PHE A 28 0.72 4.90 11.05
N ALA A 29 -0.56 5.10 10.74
CA ALA A 29 -1.10 4.98 9.39
C ALA A 29 -0.42 5.96 8.41
N LEU A 30 -0.20 7.21 8.84
CA LEU A 30 0.50 8.22 8.04
C LEU A 30 1.95 7.80 7.77
N VAL A 31 2.66 7.35 8.80
CA VAL A 31 4.05 6.87 8.68
C VAL A 31 4.14 5.72 7.68
N LEU A 32 3.24 4.74 7.76
CA LEU A 32 3.23 3.62 6.82
C LEU A 32 2.98 4.06 5.38
N LYS A 33 2.04 5.00 5.16
CA LYS A 33 1.77 5.53 3.81
C LYS A 33 2.97 6.28 3.26
N LEU A 34 3.59 7.14 4.07
CA LEU A 34 4.76 7.91 3.66
C LEU A 34 5.96 6.99 3.41
N LEU A 35 6.21 6.04 4.30
CA LEU A 35 7.27 5.03 4.12
C LEU A 35 7.04 4.23 2.84
N GLY A 36 5.82 3.71 2.64
CA GLY A 36 5.47 2.92 1.47
C GLY A 36 5.65 3.68 0.15
N LEU A 37 5.14 4.92 0.11
CA LEU A 37 5.30 5.80 -1.06
C LEU A 37 6.76 6.17 -1.30
N SER A 38 7.54 6.42 -0.24
CA SER A 38 8.94 6.78 -0.34
C SER A 38 9.78 5.63 -0.88
N LEU A 39 9.62 4.41 -0.35
CA LEU A 39 10.33 3.22 -0.83
C LEU A 39 10.02 2.93 -2.30
N TRP A 40 8.74 3.05 -2.67
CA TRP A 40 8.30 2.89 -4.05
C TRP A 40 8.84 4.00 -4.98
N GLY A 41 8.79 5.25 -4.54
CA GLY A 41 9.27 6.40 -5.30
C GLY A 41 10.78 6.42 -5.48
N VAL A 42 11.55 6.03 -4.46
CA VAL A 42 13.01 5.88 -4.54
C VAL A 42 13.38 4.87 -5.61
N TYR A 43 12.68 3.75 -5.69
CA TYR A 43 12.93 2.77 -6.76
C TYR A 43 12.68 3.35 -8.15
N LEU A 44 11.58 4.09 -8.36
CA LEU A 44 11.32 4.74 -9.64
C LEU A 44 12.38 5.78 -10.01
N LEU A 45 12.94 6.48 -9.01
CA LEU A 45 14.04 7.43 -9.22
C LEU A 45 15.37 6.70 -9.51
N TYR A 46 15.60 5.56 -8.86
CA TYR A 46 16.76 4.72 -9.06
C TYR A 46 16.83 4.19 -10.50
N LEU A 47 15.72 3.73 -11.06
CA LEU A 47 15.66 3.11 -12.40
C LEU A 47 16.37 3.90 -13.53
N PRO A 48 16.05 5.18 -13.77
CA PRO A 48 16.71 5.96 -14.83
C PRO A 48 18.11 6.46 -14.43
N ARG A 49 18.43 6.50 -13.13
CA ARG A 49 19.67 7.10 -12.60
C ARG A 49 20.28 6.22 -11.49
N PRO A 50 20.69 4.98 -11.78
CA PRO A 50 21.20 4.06 -10.75
C PRO A 50 22.50 4.55 -10.10
N GLN A 51 23.28 5.35 -10.84
CA GLN A 51 24.54 5.95 -10.38
C GLN A 51 24.40 6.87 -9.16
N TRP A 52 23.22 7.42 -8.87
CA TRP A 52 23.00 8.26 -7.68
C TRP A 52 22.94 7.46 -6.37
N PHE A 53 22.79 6.14 -6.49
CA PHE A 53 22.57 5.24 -5.36
C PHE A 53 23.70 4.21 -5.17
N GLN A 54 24.75 4.29 -5.99
CA GLN A 54 25.90 3.40 -5.91
C GLN A 54 27.11 4.17 -5.39
N SER A 55 27.71 3.68 -4.30
CA SER A 55 29.06 4.11 -3.89
C SER A 55 30.10 3.16 -4.49
N GLU A 56 31.32 3.65 -4.74
CA GLU A 56 32.42 2.81 -5.22
C GLU A 56 32.72 1.62 -4.29
N ALA A 57 32.43 1.76 -3.00
CA ALA A 57 32.53 0.69 -2.01
C ALA A 57 31.47 -0.40 -2.20
N ALA A 58 30.23 -0.04 -2.58
CA ALA A 58 29.15 -0.99 -2.84
C ALA A 58 29.38 -1.78 -4.14
N LEU A 59 29.98 -1.14 -5.16
CA LEU A 59 30.38 -1.80 -6.41
C LEU A 59 31.42 -2.90 -6.20
N LYS A 60 32.32 -2.75 -5.22
CA LYS A 60 33.30 -3.80 -4.85
C LYS A 60 32.67 -5.01 -4.16
N LEU A 61 31.51 -4.85 -3.53
CA LEU A 61 30.69 -5.93 -2.95
C LEU A 61 29.62 -6.47 -3.92
N ALA A 62 29.41 -5.81 -5.07
CA ALA A 62 28.32 -6.07 -6.01
C ALA A 62 28.41 -7.41 -6.76
N GLY A 63 29.44 -8.23 -6.51
CA GLY A 63 29.49 -9.61 -6.99
C GLY A 63 28.46 -10.55 -6.35
N LEU A 64 27.80 -10.13 -5.25
CA LEU A 64 26.85 -10.96 -4.50
C LEU A 64 25.41 -10.45 -4.47
N ILE A 65 25.19 -9.12 -4.48
CA ILE A 65 23.84 -8.53 -4.41
C ILE A 65 23.76 -7.31 -5.32
N GLU A 66 22.93 -7.40 -6.35
CA GLU A 66 22.65 -6.27 -7.24
C GLU A 66 21.71 -5.27 -6.54
N PRO A 67 22.10 -3.99 -6.39
CA PRO A 67 21.29 -2.98 -5.70
C PRO A 67 19.88 -2.82 -6.27
N GLY A 68 19.71 -3.04 -7.57
CA GLY A 68 18.40 -2.98 -8.23
C GLY A 68 17.40 -3.98 -7.65
N MET A 69 17.85 -5.18 -7.28
CA MET A 69 16.98 -6.19 -6.68
C MET A 69 16.55 -5.83 -5.25
N ILE A 70 17.41 -5.13 -4.52
CA ILE A 70 17.08 -4.58 -3.20
C ILE A 70 15.98 -3.53 -3.34
N PHE A 71 16.20 -2.53 -4.20
CA PHE A 71 15.21 -1.46 -4.38
C PHE A 71 13.91 -1.98 -4.99
N TYR A 72 13.96 -2.97 -5.87
CA TYR A 72 12.79 -3.66 -6.40
C TYR A 72 11.96 -4.31 -5.28
N SER A 73 12.63 -5.05 -4.39
CA SER A 73 11.98 -5.73 -3.27
C SER A 73 11.38 -4.73 -2.28
N LEU A 74 12.12 -3.66 -1.98
CA LEU A 74 11.66 -2.56 -1.12
C LEU A 74 10.46 -1.82 -1.71
N ALA A 75 10.42 -1.58 -3.02
CA ALA A 75 9.27 -0.95 -3.67
C ALA A 75 8.03 -1.83 -3.63
N THR A 76 8.20 -3.15 -3.78
CA THR A 76 7.11 -4.13 -3.63
C THR A 76 6.53 -4.11 -2.21
N ALA A 77 7.40 -4.13 -1.20
CA ALA A 77 7.00 -3.95 0.20
C ALA A 77 6.36 -2.57 0.44
N GLY A 78 6.87 -1.53 -0.22
CA GLY A 78 6.35 -0.17 -0.13
C GLY A 78 4.91 -0.05 -0.61
N ALA A 79 4.56 -0.73 -1.71
CA ALA A 79 3.17 -0.82 -2.16
C ALA A 79 2.27 -1.47 -1.09
N ALA A 80 2.72 -2.54 -0.45
CA ALA A 80 1.98 -3.19 0.64
C ALA A 80 1.82 -2.28 1.87
N PHE A 81 2.87 -1.58 2.30
CA PHE A 81 2.79 -0.61 3.39
C PHE A 81 1.82 0.53 3.08
N PHE A 82 1.78 1.01 1.84
CA PHE A 82 0.85 2.05 1.43
C PHE A 82 -0.61 1.57 1.54
N VAL A 83 -0.90 0.34 1.09
CA VAL A 83 -2.23 -0.29 1.23
C VAL A 83 -2.59 -0.44 2.70
N TRP A 84 -1.71 -1.03 3.51
CA TRP A 84 -1.97 -1.25 4.92
C TRP A 84 -2.19 0.06 5.67
N GLY A 85 -1.34 1.07 5.45
CA GLY A 85 -1.52 2.40 6.03
C GLY A 85 -2.84 3.06 5.60
N SER A 86 -3.30 2.82 4.37
CA SER A 86 -4.62 3.31 3.92
C SER A 86 -5.79 2.62 4.62
N LEU A 87 -5.68 1.31 4.89
CA LEU A 87 -6.68 0.55 5.64
C LEU A 87 -6.72 0.95 7.12
N VAL A 88 -5.56 1.10 7.76
CA VAL A 88 -5.46 1.58 9.15
C VAL A 88 -5.97 3.01 9.27
N ALA A 89 -5.73 3.87 8.28
CA ALA A 89 -6.32 5.21 8.26
C ALA A 89 -7.84 5.17 8.16
N ALA A 90 -8.41 4.20 7.42
CA ALA A 90 -9.85 4.04 7.27
C ALA A 90 -10.51 3.57 8.58
N THR A 91 -9.89 2.64 9.33
CA THR A 91 -10.39 2.23 10.65
C THR A 91 -10.36 3.36 11.67
N CYS A 92 -9.42 4.30 11.53
CA CYS A 92 -9.34 5.48 12.39
C CYS A 92 -10.54 6.45 12.25
N ALA A 93 -11.37 6.29 11.22
CA ALA A 93 -12.56 7.10 11.01
C ALA A 93 -13.76 6.64 11.87
N GLY A 94 -13.56 5.69 12.79
CA GLY A 94 -14.61 5.19 13.69
C GLY A 94 -15.60 4.23 13.01
N GLN A 95 -15.32 3.83 11.77
CA GLN A 95 -16.08 2.83 11.03
C GLN A 95 -15.17 1.65 10.72
N GLY A 96 -15.69 0.42 10.81
CA GLY A 96 -14.97 -0.77 10.36
C GLY A 96 -14.56 -0.65 8.88
N ILE A 97 -13.61 -1.48 8.45
CA ILE A 97 -13.16 -1.47 7.05
C ILE A 97 -14.32 -1.93 6.15
N SER A 98 -14.88 -1.00 5.37
CA SER A 98 -15.89 -1.36 4.37
C SER A 98 -15.27 -2.16 3.23
N ARG A 99 -16.05 -3.07 2.63
CA ARG A 99 -15.67 -3.79 1.40
C ARG A 99 -15.14 -2.82 0.33
N ARG A 100 -15.80 -1.67 0.18
CA ARG A 100 -15.42 -0.63 -0.78
C ARG A 100 -14.03 -0.05 -0.50
N GLN A 101 -13.71 0.25 0.76
CA GLN A 101 -12.39 0.76 1.13
C GLN A 101 -11.30 -0.29 0.92
N LEU A 102 -11.57 -1.54 1.31
CA LEU A 102 -10.65 -2.66 1.09
C LEU A 102 -10.32 -2.81 -0.39
N LEU A 103 -11.34 -2.93 -1.25
CA LEU A 103 -11.16 -3.11 -2.69
C LEU A 103 -10.41 -1.92 -3.33
N ARG A 104 -10.69 -0.69 -2.91
CA ARG A 104 -9.99 0.50 -3.42
C ARG A 104 -8.54 0.54 -2.99
N ALA A 105 -8.24 0.23 -1.73
CA ALA A 105 -6.87 0.18 -1.23
C ALA A 105 -6.09 -0.92 -1.96
N SER A 106 -6.64 -2.12 -2.08
CA SER A 106 -6.04 -3.21 -2.84
C SER A 106 -5.82 -2.83 -4.31
N ALA A 107 -6.80 -2.21 -4.97
CA ALA A 107 -6.65 -1.76 -6.35
C ALA A 107 -5.49 -0.76 -6.53
N LEU A 108 -5.33 0.15 -5.57
CA LEU A 108 -4.25 1.12 -5.59
C LEU A 108 -2.89 0.44 -5.39
N GLY A 109 -2.80 -0.54 -4.49
CA GLY A 109 -1.59 -1.37 -4.35
C GLY A 109 -1.24 -2.11 -5.63
N MET A 110 -2.23 -2.71 -6.29
CA MET A 110 -2.02 -3.38 -7.58
C MET A 110 -1.57 -2.40 -8.67
N LEU A 111 -2.10 -1.17 -8.68
CA LEU A 111 -1.65 -0.14 -9.61
C LEU A 111 -0.21 0.30 -9.34
N MET A 112 0.18 0.45 -8.07
CA MET A 112 1.57 0.77 -7.70
C MET A 112 2.53 -0.34 -8.17
N LEU A 113 2.15 -1.62 -7.98
CA LEU A 113 2.92 -2.75 -8.48
C LEU A 113 2.98 -2.76 -10.01
N ALA A 114 1.87 -2.49 -10.70
CA ALA A 114 1.85 -2.39 -12.15
C ALA A 114 2.82 -1.31 -12.65
N LEU A 115 2.73 -0.09 -12.13
CA LEU A 115 3.61 1.01 -12.51
C LEU A 115 5.08 0.71 -12.23
N MET A 116 5.36 0.04 -11.11
CA MET A 116 6.69 -0.45 -10.78
C MET A 116 7.21 -1.39 -11.88
N ARG A 117 6.40 -2.37 -12.32
CA ARG A 117 6.75 -3.31 -13.39
C ARG A 117 6.91 -2.67 -14.76
N LEU A 118 6.11 -1.66 -15.06
CA LEU A 118 6.29 -0.83 -16.25
C LEU A 118 7.66 -0.13 -16.20
N GLY A 119 8.01 0.46 -15.05
CA GLY A 119 9.35 1.01 -14.82
C GLY A 119 10.47 -0.01 -15.04
N THR A 120 10.35 -1.21 -14.44
CA THR A 120 11.31 -2.31 -14.63
C THR A 120 11.45 -2.71 -16.10
N THR A 121 10.36 -2.69 -16.87
CA THR A 121 10.37 -3.00 -18.30
C THR A 121 11.13 -1.93 -19.10
N LEU A 122 10.92 -0.65 -18.77
CA LEU A 122 11.60 0.46 -19.43
C LEU A 122 13.09 0.55 -19.06
N PHE A 123 13.43 0.17 -17.82
CA PHE A 123 14.79 0.23 -17.27
C PHE A 123 15.16 -1.13 -16.63
N PRO A 124 15.43 -2.15 -17.45
CA PRO A 124 15.69 -3.50 -16.95
C PRO A 124 17.04 -3.59 -16.24
N HIS A 125 17.04 -4.27 -15.10
CA HIS A 125 18.22 -4.53 -14.26
C HIS A 125 18.22 -5.98 -13.82
N GLY A 126 19.42 -6.50 -13.56
CA GLY A 126 19.60 -7.86 -13.08
C GLY A 126 18.92 -8.91 -13.95
N PRO A 127 18.15 -9.85 -13.37
CA PRO A 127 17.53 -10.94 -14.13
C PRO A 127 16.50 -10.45 -15.15
N PHE A 128 15.91 -9.25 -14.95
CA PHE A 128 14.88 -8.72 -15.86
C PHE A 128 15.44 -8.30 -17.22
N GLN A 129 16.76 -8.15 -17.36
CA GLN A 129 17.39 -7.91 -18.67
C GLN A 129 17.21 -9.09 -19.62
N GLN A 130 17.16 -10.31 -19.08
CA GLN A 130 17.00 -11.54 -19.85
C GLN A 130 15.55 -12.02 -19.89
N LEU A 131 14.74 -11.57 -18.92
CA LEU A 131 13.36 -12.03 -18.70
C LEU A 131 12.34 -10.91 -18.86
N LEU A 132 12.52 -10.01 -19.84
CA LEU A 132 11.63 -8.85 -20.07
C LEU A 132 10.14 -9.21 -20.21
N ALA A 133 9.82 -10.40 -20.70
CA ALA A 133 8.43 -10.87 -20.81
C ALA A 133 7.73 -10.94 -19.44
N LEU A 134 8.47 -11.21 -18.36
CA LEU A 134 7.93 -11.35 -17.01
C LEU A 134 7.35 -10.02 -16.47
N PRO A 135 8.11 -8.90 -16.36
CA PRO A 135 7.57 -7.65 -15.88
C PRO A 135 6.48 -7.07 -16.79
N ILE A 136 6.54 -7.34 -18.11
CA ILE A 136 5.45 -6.97 -19.04
C ILE A 136 4.16 -7.72 -18.69
N ALA A 137 4.24 -9.04 -18.51
CA ALA A 137 3.08 -9.86 -18.15
C ALA A 137 2.52 -9.45 -16.78
N GLU A 138 3.38 -9.25 -15.79
CA GLU A 138 2.99 -8.78 -14.46
C GLU A 138 2.31 -7.40 -14.53
N PHE A 139 2.83 -6.46 -15.33
CA PHE A 139 2.19 -5.15 -15.53
C PHE A 139 0.75 -5.30 -16.03
N VAL A 140 0.53 -6.12 -17.06
CA VAL A 140 -0.81 -6.36 -17.62
C VAL A 140 -1.73 -6.99 -16.58
N VAL A 141 -1.28 -8.06 -15.92
CA VAL A 141 -2.08 -8.79 -14.91
C VAL A 141 -2.44 -7.87 -13.75
N PHE A 142 -1.47 -7.14 -13.19
CA PHE A 142 -1.70 -6.24 -12.05
C PHE A 142 -2.63 -5.08 -12.43
N THR A 143 -2.51 -4.55 -13.64
CA THR A 143 -3.43 -3.52 -14.16
C THR A 143 -4.85 -4.07 -14.28
N LEU A 144 -5.02 -5.26 -14.84
CA LEU A 144 -6.34 -5.90 -14.97
C LEU A 144 -6.97 -6.14 -13.60
N ILE A 145 -6.20 -6.68 -12.64
CA ILE A 145 -6.68 -6.87 -11.25
C ILE A 145 -7.07 -5.52 -10.64
N ALA A 146 -6.25 -4.47 -10.77
CA ALA A 146 -6.56 -3.15 -10.26
C ALA A 146 -7.88 -2.61 -10.83
N LEU A 147 -8.09 -2.74 -12.14
CA LEU A 147 -9.32 -2.32 -12.81
C LEU A 147 -10.55 -3.12 -12.34
N LEU A 148 -10.42 -4.43 -12.18
CA LEU A 148 -11.49 -5.29 -11.67
C LEU A 148 -11.87 -4.90 -10.23
N LEU A 149 -10.89 -4.70 -9.36
CA LEU A 149 -11.11 -4.26 -7.97
C LEU A 149 -11.76 -2.86 -7.92
N LEU A 150 -11.33 -1.93 -8.76
CA LEU A 150 -11.94 -0.60 -8.86
C LEU A 150 -13.40 -0.67 -9.30
N ARG A 151 -13.71 -1.49 -10.31
CA ARG A 151 -15.10 -1.72 -10.77
C ARG A 151 -15.94 -2.34 -9.66
N ALA A 152 -15.45 -3.41 -9.02
CA ALA A 152 -16.14 -4.09 -7.92
C ALA A 152 -16.35 -3.22 -6.67
N SER A 153 -15.59 -2.12 -6.51
CA SER A 153 -15.77 -1.14 -5.44
C SER A 153 -16.87 -0.09 -5.70
N ARG A 154 -17.38 -0.05 -6.94
CA ARG A 154 -18.45 0.87 -7.38
C ARG A 154 -19.80 0.18 -7.47
N SER A 155 -19.80 -1.13 -7.68
CA SER A 155 -20.95 -2.03 -7.55
C SER A 155 -21.30 -2.28 -6.08
#